data_AF-A0A7C3Q8B6-F1
#
_entry.id   AF-A0A7C3Q8B6-F1
#
_cell.length_a   1.000
_cell.length_b   1.000
_cell.length_c   1.000
_cell.angle_alpha   90.00
_cell.angle_beta   90.00
_cell.angle_gamma   90.00
#
_symmetry.space_group_name_H-M   'P 1'
#
loop_
_entity.id
_entity.type
_entity.pdbx_description
1 polymer ?
#
loop_
_entity_poly.entity_id
_entity_poly.type
_entity_poly.pdbx_seq_one_letter_code
_entity_poly.pdbx_strand_id
1 'polypeptide(L)'
;MFDARWGDDPRDADPREADQSRGRDHDDTRSLGRGGGGTDRQSSDEPSRDTRDDARWPDRDRDAPERPRDPHVFARHVDLPRGPERERVRDRDRAYTLRGSESRTLATVGAFRVVSSSDLRDHDGSRSNLRSRDLRHLREQGLIETARVPGYRDHAVALTKAGQSLLERHRDSHPERHQTFHAGLVRPREREHDLQVYRAYEKAEERLRERGAHVERVVLDHELKSDYQRWLHAHDNDHDDYDGHPERTAEEIQEWAAEHDLPYFDDEVHFPDLRIEYVQPDGRWEREDIEVVTPHYRGAHSASIARSGFSTYSGLTISISGRSGGGGGGRGGRSPSIIEELFR
;
A
#
# COMPACT_ATOMS: atom_id res chain seq x y z
N MET A 1 -22.06 2.06 32.84
CA MET A 1 -21.13 2.40 33.95
C MET A 1 -20.22 1.20 34.20
N PHE A 2 -19.14 1.10 33.44
CA PHE A 2 -17.82 0.58 33.80
C PHE A 2 -16.92 0.95 32.61
N ASP A 3 -15.95 1.80 32.92
CA ASP A 3 -14.99 2.44 32.03
C ASP A 3 -13.73 1.53 31.97
N ALA A 4 -13.27 1.22 30.76
CA ALA A 4 -12.03 0.49 30.52
C ALA A 4 -11.19 1.22 29.46
N ARG A 5 -10.83 2.46 29.78
CA ARG A 5 -9.48 3.03 29.66
C ARG A 5 -8.44 2.14 28.95
N TRP A 6 -8.21 2.44 27.66
CA TRP A 6 -6.99 2.04 26.96
C TRP A 6 -5.77 2.61 27.70
N GLY A 7 -4.87 1.72 28.10
CA GLY A 7 -3.66 2.06 28.85
C GLY A 7 -2.58 2.64 27.96
N ASP A 8 -2.59 3.96 27.81
CA ASP A 8 -1.37 4.73 27.54
C ASP A 8 -0.82 5.24 28.89
N ASP A 9 0.38 4.79 29.27
CA ASP A 9 1.17 5.39 30.35
C ASP A 9 2.20 6.33 29.73
N PRO A 10 2.09 7.67 29.94
CA PRO A 10 3.04 8.65 29.46
C PRO A 10 3.95 9.08 30.61
N ARG A 11 5.07 8.38 30.84
CA ARG A 11 6.14 8.87 31.72
C ARG A 11 7.51 8.44 31.21
N ASP A 12 8.11 9.32 30.42
CA ASP A 12 9.53 9.69 30.50
C ASP A 12 9.83 10.75 29.43
N ALA A 13 9.52 12.00 29.75
CA ALA A 13 10.01 13.16 29.02
C ALA A 13 10.65 14.12 30.03
N ASP A 14 11.98 14.06 30.13
CA ASP A 14 12.79 15.08 30.82
C ASP A 14 12.86 16.33 29.92
N PRO A 15 12.50 17.54 30.42
CA PRO A 15 12.29 18.71 29.59
C PRO A 15 13.51 19.64 29.62
N ARG A 16 14.21 19.84 28.48
CA ARG A 16 15.03 21.04 28.25
C ARG A 16 15.06 21.45 26.78
N GLU A 17 14.96 22.76 26.59
CA GLU A 17 15.17 23.55 25.37
C GLU A 17 13.96 23.82 24.47
N ALA A 18 13.07 24.69 24.97
CA ALA A 18 12.36 25.65 24.14
C ALA A 18 12.61 27.07 24.70
N ASP A 19 13.38 27.87 23.98
CA ASP A 19 13.30 29.33 24.02
C ASP A 19 13.81 29.91 22.70
N GLN A 20 12.90 30.53 21.93
CA GLN A 20 13.01 31.89 21.37
C GLN A 20 12.00 32.12 20.22
N SER A 21 10.81 32.55 20.62
CA SER A 21 10.03 33.74 20.18
C SER A 21 10.42 34.38 18.82
N ARG A 22 9.59 34.41 17.77
CA ARG A 22 8.38 35.26 17.50
C ARG A 22 8.55 36.79 17.58
N GLY A 23 8.33 37.45 16.43
CA GLY A 23 7.76 38.80 16.21
C GLY A 23 7.45 38.93 14.70
N ARG A 24 6.19 39.06 14.21
CA ARG A 24 5.32 40.27 14.09
C ARG A 24 6.06 41.43 13.39
N ASP A 25 5.61 42.01 12.26
CA ASP A 25 4.31 42.68 12.08
C ASP A 25 3.86 42.87 10.60
N HIS A 26 2.64 43.39 10.52
CA HIS A 26 1.66 43.61 9.46
C HIS A 26 1.93 44.73 8.42
N ASP A 27 1.27 44.56 7.26
CA ASP A 27 0.48 45.55 6.49
C ASP A 27 1.17 46.68 5.71
N ASP A 28 0.91 46.76 4.39
CA ASP A 28 0.59 48.04 3.74
C ASP A 28 0.03 47.89 2.29
N THR A 29 -1.27 48.20 2.20
CA THR A 29 -1.94 49.12 1.26
C THR A 29 -1.87 49.00 -0.28
N ARG A 30 -3.08 48.96 -0.85
CA ARG A 30 -3.44 49.28 -2.25
C ARG A 30 -3.45 50.79 -2.48
N SER A 31 -2.94 51.30 -3.61
CA SER A 31 -3.62 52.34 -4.43
C SER A 31 -2.83 52.91 -5.62
N LEU A 32 -3.53 52.97 -6.76
CA LEU A 32 -3.58 54.04 -7.77
C LEU A 32 -2.43 54.27 -8.76
N GLY A 33 -2.78 54.18 -10.05
CA GLY A 33 -2.02 54.76 -11.17
C GLY A 33 -2.67 54.48 -12.53
N ARG A 34 -3.49 55.42 -13.01
CA ARG A 34 -4.29 55.40 -14.26
C ARG A 34 -3.64 56.30 -15.32
N GLY A 35 -3.70 55.88 -16.59
CA GLY A 35 -3.51 56.72 -17.80
C GLY A 35 -2.53 56.09 -18.81
N GLY A 36 -2.73 56.04 -20.14
CA GLY A 36 -3.71 56.67 -21.04
C GLY A 36 -2.97 57.33 -22.23
N GLY A 37 -3.23 56.88 -23.47
CA GLY A 37 -2.82 57.49 -24.75
C GLY A 37 -1.46 56.99 -25.28
N GLY A 38 -1.26 56.56 -26.53
CA GLY A 38 -1.94 56.86 -27.78
C GLY A 38 -1.04 57.75 -28.63
N THR A 39 -0.40 57.21 -29.69
CA THR A 39 -0.23 57.87 -31.00
C THR A 39 0.47 56.99 -32.03
N ASP A 40 -0.11 57.05 -33.22
CA ASP A 40 0.22 56.49 -34.51
C ASP A 40 1.60 56.83 -35.09
N ARG A 41 2.08 55.95 -35.99
CA ARG A 41 2.75 56.19 -37.29
C ARG A 41 2.96 54.82 -37.97
N GLN A 42 2.08 54.36 -38.87
CA GLN A 42 2.16 54.51 -40.35
C GLN A 42 3.60 54.44 -40.88
N SER A 43 4.01 53.42 -41.63
CA SER A 43 3.83 53.23 -43.09
C SER A 43 5.00 52.29 -43.52
N SER A 44 4.99 51.38 -44.50
CA SER A 44 4.02 50.81 -45.45
C SER A 44 4.69 49.59 -46.12
N ASP A 45 3.89 48.80 -46.84
CA ASP A 45 4.22 48.04 -48.07
C ASP A 45 4.72 46.58 -48.00
N GLU A 46 3.70 45.70 -48.12
CA GLU A 46 3.59 44.36 -48.73
C GLU A 46 4.33 44.16 -50.09
N PRO A 47 4.49 42.93 -50.68
CA PRO A 47 3.50 41.84 -50.66
C PRO A 47 3.96 40.35 -50.72
N SER A 48 2.90 39.54 -50.57
CA SER A 48 2.68 38.10 -50.61
C SER A 48 3.45 37.21 -51.61
N ARG A 49 3.66 35.96 -51.17
CA ARG A 49 3.55 34.65 -51.88
C ARG A 49 4.16 33.58 -50.96
N ASP A 50 3.70 32.36 -50.79
CA ASP A 50 2.52 31.59 -51.17
C ASP A 50 2.65 30.26 -50.40
N THR A 51 1.53 29.57 -50.16
CA THR A 51 1.46 28.09 -50.10
C THR A 51 1.91 27.33 -48.83
N ARG A 52 0.88 26.91 -48.06
CA ARG A 52 0.65 25.59 -47.42
C ARG A 52 1.65 25.08 -46.36
N ASP A 53 1.17 24.97 -45.11
CA ASP A 53 1.24 23.67 -44.42
C ASP A 53 0.13 23.56 -43.35
N ASP A 54 -0.99 22.97 -43.77
CA ASP A 54 -2.06 22.50 -42.90
C ASP A 54 -1.57 21.27 -42.11
N ALA A 55 -0.88 21.49 -41.00
CA ALA A 55 -0.69 20.43 -40.00
C ALA A 55 -1.86 20.46 -39.00
N ARG A 56 -3.04 20.10 -39.50
CA ARG A 56 -4.18 19.63 -38.72
C ARG A 56 -3.68 18.49 -37.83
N TRP A 57 -3.60 18.72 -36.52
CA TRP A 57 -3.33 17.68 -35.54
C TRP A 57 -4.40 16.61 -35.69
N PRO A 58 -4.07 15.36 -36.06
CA PRO A 58 -5.07 14.32 -36.03
C PRO A 58 -5.29 13.97 -34.56
N ASP A 59 -6.53 14.17 -34.12
CA ASP A 59 -7.14 13.48 -32.99
C ASP A 59 -6.71 12.01 -33.01
N ARG A 60 -5.73 11.66 -32.17
CA ARG A 60 -5.34 10.27 -31.92
C ARG A 60 -6.07 9.80 -30.66
N ASP A 61 -7.39 9.78 -30.77
CA ASP A 61 -8.25 8.95 -29.94
C ASP A 61 -8.90 7.90 -30.84
N ARG A 62 -8.23 6.74 -30.93
CA ARG A 62 -8.80 5.38 -31.02
C ARG A 62 -7.70 4.42 -31.43
N ASP A 63 -7.69 3.28 -30.74
CA ASP A 63 -6.88 2.09 -31.02
C ASP A 63 -5.42 2.14 -30.54
N ALA A 64 -5.23 2.45 -29.25
CA ALA A 64 -4.11 1.84 -28.54
C ALA A 64 -4.38 0.32 -28.51
N PRO A 65 -3.51 -0.53 -29.09
CA PRO A 65 -3.70 -1.97 -29.02
C PRO A 65 -3.77 -2.37 -27.54
N GLU A 66 -4.79 -3.15 -27.17
CA GLU A 66 -4.93 -3.70 -25.82
C GLU A 66 -3.60 -4.35 -25.42
N ARG A 67 -2.83 -3.67 -24.58
CA ARG A 67 -1.55 -4.18 -24.11
C ARG A 67 -1.85 -5.50 -23.39
N PRO A 68 -1.17 -6.61 -23.72
CA PRO A 68 -1.39 -7.89 -23.06
C PRO A 68 -1.36 -7.69 -21.54
N ARG A 69 -2.47 -7.99 -20.85
CA ARG A 69 -2.60 -7.79 -19.39
C ARG A 69 -1.38 -8.40 -18.70
N ASP A 70 -0.66 -7.62 -17.90
CA ASP A 70 0.47 -8.14 -17.12
C ASP A 70 -0.08 -9.25 -16.20
N PRO A 71 0.50 -10.46 -16.20
CA PRO A 71 0.04 -11.54 -15.31
C PRO A 71 0.20 -11.18 -13.83
N HIS A 72 1.04 -10.20 -13.49
CA HIS A 72 1.24 -9.77 -12.12
C HIS A 72 0.07 -8.93 -11.62
N VAL A 73 -0.65 -9.48 -10.64
CA VAL A 73 -1.93 -8.95 -10.13
C VAL A 73 -1.91 -7.45 -9.81
N PHE A 74 -0.83 -6.94 -9.21
CA PHE A 74 -0.78 -5.52 -8.81
C PHE A 74 -0.41 -4.57 -9.96
N ALA A 75 0.18 -5.09 -11.04
CA ALA A 75 0.63 -4.29 -12.19
C ALA A 75 -0.38 -4.31 -13.36
N ARG A 76 -1.40 -5.18 -13.30
CA ARG A 76 -2.36 -5.39 -14.40
C ARG A 76 -3.20 -4.16 -14.75
N HIS A 77 -3.49 -3.31 -13.77
CA HIS A 77 -4.32 -2.10 -13.86
C HIS A 77 -3.49 -0.80 -13.84
N VAL A 78 -2.20 -0.92 -14.15
CA VAL A 78 -1.28 0.20 -14.23
C VAL A 78 -0.61 0.19 -15.60
N ASP A 79 -0.73 1.29 -16.34
CA ASP A 79 -0.13 1.52 -17.66
C ASP A 79 1.36 1.89 -17.55
N LEU A 80 2.14 1.01 -16.93
CA LEU A 80 3.59 1.11 -16.88
C LEU A 80 4.26 0.10 -17.83
N PRO A 81 5.54 0.32 -18.20
CA PRO A 81 6.28 -0.59 -19.07
C PRO A 81 6.25 -2.02 -18.53
N ARG A 82 5.97 -2.99 -19.42
CA ARG A 82 5.89 -4.43 -19.10
C ARG A 82 7.08 -5.22 -19.67
N GLY A 83 7.78 -4.63 -20.63
CA GLY A 83 8.87 -5.25 -21.37
C GLY A 83 10.19 -5.37 -20.60
N PRO A 84 11.17 -6.09 -21.18
CA PRO A 84 12.50 -6.24 -20.58
C PRO A 84 13.32 -4.94 -20.64
N GLU A 85 13.05 -4.09 -21.62
CA GLU A 85 13.78 -2.84 -21.84
C GLU A 85 13.25 -1.70 -20.98
N ARG A 86 14.15 -0.76 -20.67
CA ARG A 86 13.78 0.46 -19.93
C ARG A 86 13.14 1.47 -20.88
N GLU A 87 11.88 1.78 -20.63
CA GLU A 87 11.12 2.76 -21.37
C GLU A 87 10.93 4.05 -20.55
N ARG A 88 10.80 5.19 -21.23
CA ARG A 88 10.58 6.47 -20.57
C ARG A 88 9.15 6.58 -20.09
N VAL A 89 8.96 6.89 -18.81
CA VAL A 89 7.66 7.12 -18.18
C VAL A 89 7.63 8.53 -17.65
N ARG A 90 6.59 9.29 -18.00
CA ARG A 90 6.45 10.68 -17.54
C ARG A 90 5.52 10.78 -16.36
N ASP A 91 5.83 11.72 -15.49
CA ASP A 91 5.05 12.09 -14.34
C ASP A 91 5.19 13.59 -14.11
N ARG A 92 4.15 14.35 -14.49
CA ARG A 92 4.17 15.83 -14.45
C ARG A 92 5.47 16.33 -15.11
N ASP A 93 6.32 17.01 -14.33
CA ASP A 93 7.59 17.57 -14.79
C ASP A 93 8.79 16.62 -14.64
N ARG A 94 8.57 15.38 -14.18
CA ARG A 94 9.59 14.35 -13.98
C ARG A 94 9.50 13.28 -15.06
N ALA A 95 10.66 12.79 -15.48
CA ALA A 95 10.77 11.64 -16.36
C ALA A 95 11.56 10.55 -15.66
N TYR A 96 11.00 9.35 -15.69
CA TYR A 96 11.57 8.11 -15.17
C TYR A 96 11.89 7.17 -16.33
N THR A 97 12.72 6.18 -16.04
CA THR A 97 12.98 5.05 -16.94
C THR A 97 12.69 3.76 -16.18
N LEU A 98 11.74 2.98 -16.68
CA LEU A 98 11.26 1.77 -16.03
C LEU A 98 11.21 0.61 -17.02
N ARG A 99 11.51 -0.60 -16.53
CA ARG A 99 11.21 -1.86 -17.21
C ARG A 99 10.15 -2.66 -16.45
N GLY A 100 9.63 -3.72 -17.06
CA GLY A 100 8.57 -4.57 -16.49
C GLY A 100 8.80 -5.07 -15.07
N SER A 101 10.00 -5.54 -14.74
CA SER A 101 10.31 -6.01 -13.38
C SER A 101 10.29 -4.90 -12.33
N GLU A 102 10.62 -3.68 -12.72
CA GLU A 102 10.56 -2.51 -11.83
C GLU A 102 9.12 -2.02 -11.67
N SER A 103 8.34 -2.00 -12.74
CA SER A 103 6.90 -1.70 -12.70
C SER A 103 6.18 -2.66 -11.74
N ARG A 104 6.45 -3.96 -11.86
CA ARG A 104 5.92 -4.98 -10.94
C ARG A 104 6.38 -4.74 -9.51
N THR A 105 7.67 -4.48 -9.30
CA THR A 105 8.20 -4.18 -7.96
C THR A 105 7.51 -2.98 -7.32
N LEU A 106 7.32 -1.88 -8.06
CA LEU A 106 6.62 -0.71 -7.56
C LEU A 106 5.18 -1.06 -7.16
N ALA A 107 4.47 -1.79 -8.01
CA ALA A 107 3.10 -2.20 -7.75
C ALA A 107 2.98 -3.12 -6.51
N THR A 108 3.87 -4.10 -6.36
CA THR A 108 3.90 -4.99 -5.18
C THR A 108 4.19 -4.21 -3.91
N VAL A 109 5.24 -3.38 -3.91
CA VAL A 109 5.62 -2.58 -2.74
C VAL A 109 4.50 -1.60 -2.38
N GLY A 110 3.81 -1.03 -3.38
CA GLY A 110 2.64 -0.18 -3.18
C GLY A 110 1.48 -0.93 -2.54
N ALA A 111 1.19 -2.15 -2.95
CA ALA A 111 0.06 -2.92 -2.43
C ALA A 111 0.24 -3.31 -0.95
N PHE A 112 1.47 -3.60 -0.51
CA PHE A 112 1.75 -4.10 0.85
C PHE A 112 2.40 -3.09 1.79
N ARG A 113 2.58 -1.82 1.37
CA ARG A 113 3.26 -0.73 2.12
C ARG A 113 4.76 -0.97 2.34
N VAL A 114 5.14 -2.15 2.86
CA VAL A 114 6.51 -2.58 3.09
C VAL A 114 6.70 -4.03 2.64
N VAL A 115 7.75 -4.29 1.86
CA VAL A 115 8.15 -5.64 1.44
C VAL A 115 9.64 -5.86 1.68
N SER A 116 10.05 -7.10 1.97
CA SER A 116 11.46 -7.43 2.14
C SER A 116 12.17 -7.41 0.79
N SER A 117 13.37 -6.85 0.74
CA SER A 117 14.19 -6.85 -0.47
C SER A 117 14.45 -8.26 -1.02
N SER A 118 14.48 -9.28 -0.15
CA SER A 118 14.71 -10.69 -0.52
C SER A 118 13.48 -11.41 -1.07
N ASP A 119 12.29 -10.88 -0.81
CA ASP A 119 11.03 -11.49 -1.25
C ASP A 119 10.59 -10.92 -2.62
N LEU A 120 11.15 -9.77 -3.02
CA LEU A 120 10.97 -9.19 -4.36
C LEU A 120 11.73 -9.96 -5.44
N ARG A 121 11.27 -9.87 -6.70
CA ARG A 121 11.88 -10.55 -7.86
C ARG A 121 12.58 -9.55 -8.78
N ASP A 122 13.84 -9.81 -9.10
CA ASP A 122 14.56 -9.04 -10.12
C ASP A 122 14.13 -9.51 -11.52
N HIS A 123 14.65 -8.86 -12.56
CA HIS A 123 14.39 -9.16 -13.96
C HIS A 123 14.60 -10.63 -14.34
N ASP A 124 15.63 -11.28 -13.79
CA ASP A 124 15.93 -12.69 -14.06
C ASP A 124 14.97 -13.66 -13.34
N GLY A 125 13.92 -13.16 -12.67
CA GLY A 125 13.00 -13.94 -11.83
C GLY A 125 13.63 -14.41 -10.52
N SER A 126 14.90 -14.08 -10.28
CA SER A 126 15.62 -14.40 -9.04
C SER A 126 15.20 -13.50 -7.90
N ARG A 127 15.33 -13.99 -6.66
CA ARG A 127 15.13 -13.15 -5.46
C ARG A 127 16.07 -11.95 -5.50
N SER A 128 15.52 -10.78 -5.25
CA SER A 128 16.22 -9.51 -5.24
C SER A 128 17.07 -9.35 -3.98
N ASN A 129 17.94 -8.36 -4.01
CA ASN A 129 18.63 -7.80 -2.85
C ASN A 129 18.96 -6.34 -3.15
N LEU A 130 19.48 -5.57 -2.19
CA LEU A 130 19.80 -4.15 -2.42
C LEU A 130 20.81 -3.87 -3.55
N ARG A 131 21.57 -4.87 -3.99
CA ARG A 131 22.53 -4.76 -5.10
C ARG A 131 21.91 -5.15 -6.44
N SER A 132 20.69 -5.68 -6.44
CA SER A 132 19.90 -5.90 -7.66
C SER A 132 19.84 -4.62 -8.49
N ARG A 133 19.87 -4.79 -9.81
CA ARG A 133 19.87 -3.65 -10.71
C ARG A 133 18.57 -2.85 -10.60
N ASP A 134 17.47 -3.53 -10.27
CA ASP A 134 16.15 -2.93 -10.13
C ASP A 134 15.99 -2.10 -8.87
N LEU A 135 16.26 -2.66 -7.69
CA LEU A 135 16.12 -1.90 -6.46
C LEU A 135 17.10 -0.73 -6.41
N ARG A 136 18.32 -0.90 -6.94
CA ARG A 136 19.28 0.20 -7.03
C ARG A 136 18.74 1.33 -7.91
N HIS A 137 18.26 1.01 -9.11
CA HIS A 137 17.78 2.00 -10.07
C HIS A 137 16.50 2.70 -9.62
N LEU A 138 15.54 1.97 -9.05
CA LEU A 138 14.33 2.53 -8.47
C LEU A 138 14.64 3.51 -7.32
N ARG A 139 15.63 3.18 -6.48
CA ARG A 139 16.08 4.05 -5.39
C ARG A 139 16.82 5.29 -5.91
N GLU A 140 17.68 5.14 -6.92
CA GLU A 140 18.37 6.26 -7.58
C GLU A 140 17.38 7.25 -8.22
N GLN A 141 16.26 6.75 -8.75
CA GLN A 141 15.15 7.58 -9.25
C GLN A 141 14.25 8.15 -8.14
N GLY A 142 14.48 7.79 -6.88
CA GLY A 142 13.69 8.26 -5.74
C GLY A 142 12.26 7.72 -5.71
N LEU A 143 11.99 6.60 -6.37
CA LEU A 143 10.65 5.98 -6.42
C LEU A 143 10.41 5.03 -5.23
N ILE A 144 11.50 4.49 -4.67
CA ILE A 144 11.47 3.67 -3.45
C ILE A 144 12.45 4.20 -2.42
N GLU A 145 12.18 3.90 -1.16
CA GLU A 145 13.10 4.07 -0.05
C GLU A 145 13.33 2.73 0.65
N THR A 146 14.47 2.59 1.32
CA THR A 146 14.87 1.33 1.96
C THR A 146 15.36 1.57 3.37
N ALA A 147 14.93 0.74 4.33
CA ALA A 147 15.40 0.79 5.71
C ALA A 147 15.83 -0.59 6.20
N ARG A 148 16.84 -0.61 7.08
CA ARG A 148 17.23 -1.84 7.77
C ARG A 148 16.16 -2.24 8.78
N VAL A 149 15.85 -3.52 8.86
CA VAL A 149 14.99 -4.08 9.90
C VAL A 149 15.90 -4.78 10.93
N PRO A 150 15.87 -4.35 12.22
CA PRO A 150 16.64 -5.00 13.26
C PRO A 150 16.33 -6.50 13.35
N GLY A 151 17.34 -7.35 13.50
CA GLY A 151 17.16 -8.81 13.54
C GLY A 151 17.04 -9.50 12.17
N TYR A 152 16.83 -8.74 11.09
CA TYR A 152 16.76 -9.27 9.72
C TYR A 152 18.03 -8.94 8.94
N ARG A 153 18.41 -9.85 8.03
CA ARG A 153 19.50 -9.62 7.08
C ARG A 153 19.10 -8.69 5.93
N ASP A 154 17.80 -8.65 5.66
CA ASP A 154 17.23 -7.96 4.51
C ASP A 154 16.73 -6.56 4.88
N HIS A 155 16.43 -5.78 3.85
CA HIS A 155 15.93 -4.40 4.02
C HIS A 155 14.44 -4.35 3.72
N ALA A 156 13.72 -3.58 4.51
CA ALA A 156 12.37 -3.13 4.19
C ALA A 156 12.45 -2.17 2.99
N VAL A 157 11.61 -2.39 2.00
CA VAL A 157 11.42 -1.55 0.82
C VAL A 157 10.02 -0.97 0.88
N ALA A 158 9.90 0.35 0.72
CA ALA A 158 8.63 1.07 0.69
C ALA A 158 8.61 2.04 -0.49
N LEU A 159 7.42 2.38 -0.98
CA LEU A 159 7.28 3.44 -1.99
C LEU A 159 7.54 4.80 -1.35
N THR A 160 8.22 5.69 -2.08
CA THR A 160 8.17 7.11 -1.75
C THR A 160 6.83 7.70 -2.20
N LYS A 161 6.53 8.92 -1.77
CA LYS A 161 5.38 9.66 -2.32
C LYS A 161 5.45 9.83 -3.83
N ALA A 162 6.65 9.96 -4.41
CA ALA A 162 6.83 10.01 -5.86
C ALA A 162 6.49 8.66 -6.52
N GLY A 163 6.94 7.54 -5.93
CA GLY A 163 6.59 6.20 -6.40
C GLY A 163 5.10 5.91 -6.40
N GLN A 164 4.42 6.18 -5.28
CA GLN A 164 2.95 6.05 -5.18
C GLN A 164 2.27 6.96 -6.20
N SER A 165 2.66 8.23 -6.24
CA SER A 165 2.05 9.19 -7.15
C SER A 165 2.23 8.78 -8.63
N LEU A 166 3.36 8.15 -8.99
CA LEU A 166 3.58 7.57 -10.32
C LEU A 166 2.58 6.45 -10.61
N LEU A 167 2.39 5.49 -9.69
CA LEU A 167 1.41 4.41 -9.88
C LEU A 167 -0.01 4.95 -10.02
N GLU A 168 -0.41 5.89 -9.16
CA GLU A 168 -1.75 6.48 -9.16
C GLU A 168 -2.07 7.21 -10.48
N ARG A 169 -1.09 7.90 -11.07
CA ARG A 169 -1.29 8.60 -12.36
C ARG A 169 -1.37 7.69 -13.57
N HIS A 170 -0.69 6.56 -13.51
CA HIS A 170 -0.68 5.57 -14.58
C HIS A 170 -1.72 4.48 -14.33
N ARG A 171 -2.67 4.68 -13.41
CA ARG A 171 -3.76 3.73 -13.21
C ARG A 171 -4.70 3.77 -14.42
N ASP A 172 -5.08 2.59 -14.90
CA ASP A 172 -6.05 2.45 -15.98
C ASP A 172 -7.41 3.03 -15.55
N SER A 173 -8.17 3.62 -16.47
CA SER A 173 -9.48 4.24 -16.18
C SER A 173 -10.62 3.25 -15.88
N HIS A 174 -10.32 1.94 -15.79
CA HIS A 174 -11.23 0.85 -15.39
C HIS A 174 -10.51 0.06 -14.27
N PRO A 175 -11.14 -0.47 -13.17
CA PRO A 175 -12.56 -0.65 -12.81
C PRO A 175 -12.95 -0.22 -11.37
N GLU A 176 -14.20 -0.46 -10.97
CA GLU A 176 -14.86 -0.23 -9.65
C GLU A 176 -14.08 -0.65 -8.37
N ARG A 177 -12.98 -1.42 -8.47
CA ARG A 177 -12.22 -1.96 -7.34
C ARG A 177 -10.71 -2.00 -7.62
N HIS A 178 -10.08 -0.84 -7.61
CA HIS A 178 -8.65 -0.73 -7.81
C HIS A 178 -7.84 -1.18 -6.58
N GLN A 179 -6.61 -1.63 -6.83
CA GLN A 179 -5.61 -1.81 -5.78
C GLN A 179 -5.23 -0.44 -5.21
N THR A 180 -5.36 -0.27 -3.90
CA THR A 180 -4.78 0.88 -3.20
C THR A 180 -3.26 0.73 -3.14
N PHE A 181 -2.54 1.82 -3.44
CA PHE A 181 -1.09 1.86 -3.29
C PHE A 181 -0.71 2.78 -2.12
N HIS A 182 0.19 2.31 -1.26
CA HIS A 182 0.65 2.98 -0.05
C HIS A 182 2.08 3.51 -0.23
N ALA A 183 2.46 4.56 0.51
CA ALA A 183 3.82 5.10 0.51
C ALA A 183 4.24 5.58 1.90
N GLY A 184 5.56 5.50 2.12
CA GLY A 184 6.25 5.91 3.32
C GLY A 184 6.67 4.72 4.18
N LEU A 185 7.88 4.81 4.74
CA LEU A 185 8.34 3.87 5.76
C LEU A 185 7.58 4.04 7.07
N VAL A 186 7.21 2.89 7.64
CA VAL A 186 6.44 2.80 8.87
C VAL A 186 7.36 2.68 10.08
N ARG A 187 6.79 2.72 11.28
CA ARG A 187 7.57 2.57 12.52
C ARG A 187 8.29 1.22 12.54
N PRO A 188 9.50 1.10 13.13
CA PRO A 188 10.27 -0.14 13.08
C PRO A 188 9.51 -1.41 13.51
N ARG A 189 8.65 -1.29 14.53
CA ARG A 189 7.82 -2.40 15.03
C ARG A 189 6.75 -2.84 14.02
N GLU A 190 6.14 -1.89 13.32
CA GLU A 190 5.16 -2.17 12.25
C GLU A 190 5.83 -2.81 11.03
N ARG A 191 7.07 -2.44 10.71
CA ARG A 191 7.77 -3.01 9.55
C ARG A 191 7.91 -4.52 9.64
N GLU A 192 8.28 -5.04 10.80
CA GLU A 192 8.47 -6.48 10.97
C GLU A 192 7.15 -7.23 10.74
N HIS A 193 6.04 -6.69 11.25
CA HIS A 193 4.71 -7.25 11.02
C HIS A 193 4.32 -7.19 9.53
N ASP A 194 4.45 -6.03 8.87
CA ASP A 194 4.17 -5.88 7.43
C ASP A 194 4.95 -6.88 6.55
N LEU A 195 6.22 -7.12 6.89
CA LEU A 195 7.04 -8.11 6.19
C LEU A 195 6.45 -9.52 6.26
N GLN A 196 5.86 -9.88 7.41
CA GLN A 196 5.25 -11.18 7.61
C GLN A 196 3.87 -11.25 6.93
N VAL A 197 3.13 -10.14 6.85
CA VAL A 197 1.88 -10.03 6.07
C VAL A 197 2.13 -10.35 4.60
N TYR A 198 3.15 -9.76 3.97
CA TYR A 198 3.48 -10.08 2.58
C TYR A 198 3.82 -11.57 2.38
N ARG A 199 4.53 -12.19 3.32
CA ARG A 199 4.87 -13.62 3.24
C ARG A 199 3.67 -14.54 3.47
N ALA A 200 2.73 -14.14 4.32
CA ALA A 200 1.47 -14.83 4.49
C ALA A 200 0.65 -14.78 3.20
N TYR A 201 0.60 -13.59 2.56
CA TYR A 201 0.02 -13.43 1.23
C TYR A 201 0.66 -14.36 0.20
N GLU A 202 1.98 -14.42 0.07
CA GLU A 202 2.63 -15.28 -0.94
C GLU A 202 2.21 -16.76 -0.78
N LYS A 203 2.08 -17.25 0.45
CA LYS A 203 1.61 -18.62 0.72
C LYS A 203 0.12 -18.79 0.39
N ALA A 204 -0.71 -17.79 0.69
CA ALA A 204 -2.14 -17.83 0.39
C ALA A 204 -2.40 -17.76 -1.12
N GLU A 205 -1.70 -16.87 -1.83
CA GLU A 205 -1.74 -16.74 -3.29
C GLU A 205 -1.35 -18.06 -3.95
N GLU A 206 -0.27 -18.70 -3.50
CA GLU A 206 0.17 -19.99 -4.03
C GLU A 206 -0.94 -21.05 -3.92
N ARG A 207 -1.55 -21.17 -2.73
CA ARG A 207 -2.68 -22.09 -2.49
C ARG A 207 -3.91 -21.76 -3.33
N LEU A 208 -4.25 -20.47 -3.48
CA LEU A 208 -5.38 -20.03 -4.30
C LEU A 208 -5.13 -20.36 -5.78
N ARG A 209 -3.93 -20.07 -6.27
CA ARG A 209 -3.50 -20.35 -7.64
C ARG A 209 -3.51 -21.86 -7.95
N GLU A 210 -3.08 -22.71 -7.01
CA GLU A 210 -3.16 -24.17 -7.14
C GLU A 210 -4.58 -24.69 -7.33
N ARG A 211 -5.58 -23.97 -6.80
CA ARG A 211 -7.00 -24.24 -6.99
C ARG A 211 -7.59 -23.60 -8.25
N GLY A 212 -6.78 -22.89 -9.03
CA GLY A 212 -7.21 -22.12 -10.20
C GLY A 212 -7.92 -20.81 -9.87
N ALA A 213 -7.89 -20.35 -8.62
CA ALA A 213 -8.41 -19.05 -8.26
C ALA A 213 -7.42 -17.94 -8.63
N HIS A 214 -7.95 -16.75 -8.91
CA HIS A 214 -7.18 -15.58 -9.34
C HIS A 214 -7.37 -14.43 -8.37
N VAL A 215 -6.27 -13.97 -7.76
CA VAL A 215 -6.28 -12.79 -6.89
C VAL A 215 -6.58 -11.55 -7.72
N GLU A 216 -7.44 -10.69 -7.19
CA GLU A 216 -7.85 -9.45 -7.83
C GLU A 216 -7.22 -8.23 -7.15
N ARG A 217 -7.25 -8.19 -5.82
CA ARG A 217 -6.57 -7.18 -5.02
C ARG A 217 -6.33 -7.67 -3.60
N VAL A 218 -5.55 -6.90 -2.88
CA VAL A 218 -5.42 -7.02 -1.43
C VAL A 218 -5.90 -5.74 -0.74
N VAL A 219 -6.44 -5.91 0.46
CA VAL A 219 -6.90 -4.82 1.33
C VAL A 219 -6.23 -5.01 2.68
N LEU A 220 -5.49 -4.01 3.14
CA LEU A 220 -4.81 -4.06 4.44
C LEU A 220 -5.74 -3.65 5.59
N ASP A 221 -5.41 -4.08 6.81
CA ASP A 221 -6.18 -3.77 8.03
C ASP A 221 -6.45 -2.26 8.19
N HIS A 222 -5.46 -1.42 7.91
CA HIS A 222 -5.58 0.02 8.05
C HIS A 222 -6.55 0.63 7.02
N GLU A 223 -6.76 -0.02 5.88
CA GLU A 223 -7.78 0.38 4.90
C GLU A 223 -9.17 0.07 5.45
N LEU A 224 -9.38 -1.16 5.95
CA LEU A 224 -10.65 -1.57 6.56
C LEU A 224 -10.99 -0.72 7.79
N LYS A 225 -10.00 -0.46 8.65
CA LYS A 225 -10.15 0.43 9.82
C LYS A 225 -10.44 1.86 9.38
N SER A 226 -9.80 2.37 8.33
CA SER A 226 -10.08 3.72 7.81
C SER A 226 -11.51 3.82 7.27
N ASP A 227 -12.00 2.80 6.57
CA ASP A 227 -13.36 2.73 6.06
C ASP A 227 -14.38 2.69 7.21
N TYR A 228 -14.12 1.86 8.23
CA TYR A 228 -14.91 1.80 9.45
C TYR A 228 -14.97 3.16 10.16
N GLN A 229 -13.82 3.79 10.39
CA GLN A 229 -13.74 5.09 11.06
C GLN A 229 -14.47 6.19 10.27
N ARG A 230 -14.37 6.20 8.94
CA ARG A 230 -15.13 7.14 8.11
C ARG A 230 -16.64 6.92 8.22
N TRP A 231 -17.11 5.67 8.22
CA TRP A 231 -18.52 5.36 8.39
C TRP A 231 -19.05 5.73 9.78
N LEU A 232 -18.23 5.45 10.80
CA LEU A 232 -18.49 5.73 12.20
C LEU A 232 -18.74 7.23 12.40
N HIS A 233 -17.90 8.07 11.78
CA HIS A 233 -17.97 9.53 11.84
C HIS A 233 -18.81 10.18 10.72
N ALA A 234 -19.40 9.42 9.80
CA ALA A 234 -20.15 9.99 8.67
C ALA A 234 -21.37 10.80 9.14
N HIS A 235 -22.01 10.36 10.22
CA HIS A 235 -23.21 10.98 10.81
C HIS A 235 -22.89 12.23 11.64
N ASP A 236 -21.63 12.39 12.03
CA ASP A 236 -21.18 13.40 12.99
C ASP A 236 -20.80 14.74 12.34
N ASN A 237 -20.73 14.79 11.00
CA ASN A 237 -20.27 15.97 10.25
C ASN A 237 -21.31 17.12 10.17
N ASP A 238 -22.51 16.92 10.72
CA ASP A 238 -23.62 17.88 10.68
C ASP A 238 -23.87 18.59 12.05
N HIS A 239 -23.01 18.39 13.06
CA HIS A 239 -23.22 18.98 14.39
C HIS A 239 -22.04 19.83 14.89
N ASP A 240 -22.30 21.11 15.14
CA ASP A 240 -21.33 22.07 15.71
C ASP A 240 -20.88 21.69 17.15
N ASP A 241 -21.61 20.78 17.82
CA ASP A 241 -21.37 20.32 19.20
C ASP A 241 -20.80 18.88 19.26
N TYR A 242 -20.10 18.42 18.21
CA TYR A 242 -19.50 17.08 18.18
C TYR A 242 -18.43 16.88 19.28
N ASP A 243 -18.64 15.92 20.18
CA ASP A 243 -17.79 15.65 21.35
C ASP A 243 -16.66 14.64 21.08
N GLY A 244 -16.55 14.14 19.84
CA GLY A 244 -15.57 13.11 19.46
C GLY A 244 -16.05 11.68 19.68
N HIS A 245 -17.28 11.48 20.19
CA HIS A 245 -17.87 10.17 20.35
C HIS A 245 -18.90 9.91 19.24
N PRO A 246 -18.68 8.88 18.41
CA PRO A 246 -19.63 8.55 17.37
C PRO A 246 -20.94 8.05 17.98
N GLU A 247 -22.06 8.53 17.45
CA GLU A 247 -23.41 8.21 17.95
C GLU A 247 -23.91 6.82 17.53
N ARG A 248 -23.07 6.01 16.86
CA ARG A 248 -23.47 4.69 16.34
C ARG A 248 -23.82 3.73 17.47
N THR A 249 -24.98 3.11 17.32
CA THR A 249 -25.45 2.03 18.20
C THR A 249 -24.67 0.73 17.95
N ALA A 250 -24.70 -0.18 18.93
CA ALA A 250 -24.09 -1.50 18.78
C ALA A 250 -24.74 -2.29 17.63
N GLU A 251 -26.06 -2.14 17.43
CA GLU A 251 -26.79 -2.75 16.32
C GLU A 251 -26.30 -2.23 14.95
N GLU A 252 -26.09 -0.92 14.81
CA GLU A 252 -25.53 -0.34 13.57
C GLU A 252 -24.10 -0.82 13.30
N ILE A 253 -23.27 -0.92 14.35
CA ILE A 253 -21.90 -1.43 14.23
C ILE A 253 -21.91 -2.90 13.79
N GLN A 254 -22.80 -3.70 14.37
CA GLN A 254 -22.96 -5.10 14.01
C GLN A 254 -23.47 -5.27 12.58
N GLU A 255 -24.43 -4.45 12.14
CA GLU A 255 -24.93 -4.44 10.75
C GLU A 255 -23.81 -4.06 9.78
N TRP A 256 -23.05 -3.01 10.08
CA TRP A 256 -21.90 -2.61 9.27
C TRP A 256 -20.86 -3.73 9.18
N ALA A 257 -20.53 -4.39 10.29
CA ALA A 257 -19.59 -5.51 10.30
C ALA A 257 -20.11 -6.67 9.42
N ALA A 258 -21.40 -6.99 9.49
CA ALA A 258 -22.02 -8.02 8.66
C ALA A 258 -21.98 -7.67 7.17
N GLU A 259 -22.28 -6.42 6.79
CA GLU A 259 -22.18 -5.94 5.40
C GLU A 259 -20.75 -6.01 4.85
N HIS A 260 -19.76 -5.89 5.73
CA HIS A 260 -18.33 -5.94 5.38
C HIS A 260 -17.72 -7.33 5.58
N ASP A 261 -18.52 -8.37 5.84
CA ASP A 261 -18.04 -9.73 6.12
C ASP A 261 -16.97 -9.77 7.25
N LEU A 262 -17.16 -8.97 8.30
CA LEU A 262 -16.24 -8.87 9.44
C LEU A 262 -16.86 -9.45 10.72
N PRO A 263 -16.10 -10.19 11.53
CA PRO A 263 -16.58 -10.70 12.80
C PRO A 263 -16.87 -9.56 13.80
N TYR A 264 -18.02 -9.64 14.46
CA TYR A 264 -18.38 -8.78 15.58
C TYR A 264 -18.62 -9.62 16.84
N PHE A 265 -17.81 -9.39 17.87
CA PHE A 265 -17.97 -10.03 19.17
C PHE A 265 -17.22 -9.26 20.25
N ASP A 266 -17.67 -9.43 21.50
CA ASP A 266 -17.17 -8.69 22.66
C ASP A 266 -17.28 -7.17 22.46
N ASP A 267 -18.40 -6.75 21.85
CA ASP A 267 -18.77 -5.38 21.50
C ASP A 267 -17.78 -4.65 20.55
N GLU A 268 -16.94 -5.40 19.84
CA GLU A 268 -15.93 -4.87 18.92
C GLU A 268 -15.95 -5.57 17.55
N VAL A 269 -15.63 -4.80 16.50
CA VAL A 269 -15.38 -5.33 15.15
C VAL A 269 -13.94 -5.81 15.05
N HIS A 270 -13.74 -7.04 14.62
CA HIS A 270 -12.41 -7.63 14.46
C HIS A 270 -11.94 -7.49 13.01
N PHE A 271 -10.74 -6.94 12.81
CA PHE A 271 -10.16 -6.70 11.49
C PHE A 271 -9.00 -7.66 11.24
N PRO A 272 -8.93 -8.31 10.07
CA PRO A 272 -7.77 -9.11 9.71
C PRO A 272 -6.59 -8.20 9.34
N ASP A 273 -5.35 -8.71 9.50
CA ASP A 273 -4.15 -8.04 9.00
C ASP A 273 -4.19 -7.78 7.48
N LEU A 274 -4.80 -8.71 6.73
CA LEU A 274 -4.89 -8.66 5.28
C LEU A 274 -6.14 -9.38 4.79
N ARG A 275 -6.87 -8.77 3.86
CA ARG A 275 -7.94 -9.42 3.10
C ARG A 275 -7.54 -9.58 1.65
N ILE A 276 -7.60 -10.79 1.14
CA ILE A 276 -7.43 -11.11 -0.28
C ILE A 276 -8.81 -11.18 -0.94
N GLU A 277 -9.07 -10.34 -1.95
CA GLU A 277 -10.24 -10.50 -2.81
C GLU A 277 -9.83 -11.25 -4.07
N TYR A 278 -10.55 -12.33 -4.40
CA TYR A 278 -10.18 -13.21 -5.51
C TYR A 278 -11.42 -13.76 -6.24
N VAL A 279 -11.21 -14.22 -7.47
CA VAL A 279 -12.22 -14.90 -8.28
C VAL A 279 -11.91 -16.38 -8.35
N GLN A 280 -12.89 -17.23 -8.07
CA GLN A 280 -12.83 -18.68 -8.25
C GLN A 280 -12.81 -19.04 -9.75
N PRO A 281 -12.40 -20.27 -10.12
CA PRO A 281 -12.49 -20.74 -11.51
C PRO A 281 -13.89 -20.65 -12.12
N ASP A 282 -14.94 -20.69 -11.29
CA ASP A 282 -16.35 -20.58 -11.69
C ASP A 282 -16.84 -19.13 -11.86
N GLY A 283 -15.96 -18.14 -11.66
CA GLY A 283 -16.28 -16.72 -11.78
C GLY A 283 -16.88 -16.08 -10.51
N ARG A 284 -17.09 -16.86 -9.43
CA ARG A 284 -17.58 -16.30 -8.16
C ARG A 284 -16.49 -15.51 -7.47
N TRP A 285 -16.88 -14.37 -6.93
CA TRP A 285 -16.04 -13.54 -6.07
C TRP A 285 -16.07 -14.10 -4.66
N GLU A 286 -14.89 -14.25 -4.09
CA GLU A 286 -14.69 -14.73 -2.73
C GLU A 286 -13.62 -13.87 -2.05
N ARG A 287 -13.55 -14.00 -0.73
CA ARG A 287 -12.58 -13.30 0.10
C ARG A 287 -11.86 -14.28 0.99
N GLU A 288 -10.64 -13.96 1.35
CA GLU A 288 -9.91 -14.66 2.39
C GLU A 288 -9.22 -13.66 3.31
N ASP A 289 -9.58 -13.74 4.59
CA ASP A 289 -9.04 -12.91 5.66
C ASP A 289 -7.88 -13.63 6.33
N ILE A 290 -6.75 -12.95 6.42
CA ILE A 290 -5.47 -13.46 6.87
C ILE A 290 -5.05 -12.72 8.13
N GLU A 291 -4.63 -13.50 9.13
CA GLU A 291 -4.07 -13.02 10.38
C GLU A 291 -2.63 -13.54 10.55
N VAL A 292 -1.68 -12.65 10.85
CA VAL A 292 -0.28 -13.01 11.07
C VAL A 292 0.00 -13.15 12.56
N VAL A 293 0.18 -14.39 13.00
CA VAL A 293 0.53 -14.69 14.39
C VAL A 293 2.05 -14.72 14.52
N THR A 294 2.63 -13.70 15.17
CA THR A 294 4.05 -13.74 15.56
C THR A 294 4.23 -14.33 16.97
N PRO A 295 5.37 -14.96 17.30
CA PRO A 295 5.59 -15.58 18.61
C PRO A 295 5.44 -14.65 19.84
N HIS A 296 5.43 -13.34 19.60
CA HIS A 296 5.26 -12.31 20.63
C HIS A 296 3.78 -12.07 21.01
N TYR A 297 2.83 -12.58 20.22
CA TYR A 297 1.41 -12.58 20.56
C TYR A 297 1.13 -13.76 21.50
N ARG A 298 1.09 -13.51 22.81
CA ARG A 298 0.60 -14.47 23.81
C ARG A 298 -0.57 -13.85 24.59
N GLY A 299 -1.67 -14.58 24.76
CA GLY A 299 -2.78 -14.20 25.66
C GLY A 299 -4.13 -14.07 24.97
N ALA A 300 -4.98 -13.15 25.47
CA ALA A 300 -6.36 -12.91 25.01
C ALA A 300 -6.49 -12.67 23.49
N HIS A 301 -5.45 -12.10 22.88
CA HIS A 301 -5.38 -11.88 21.43
C HIS A 301 -5.41 -13.19 20.62
N SER A 302 -4.91 -14.31 21.16
CA SER A 302 -4.98 -15.61 20.50
C SER A 302 -6.41 -16.18 20.52
N ALA A 303 -7.21 -15.86 21.54
CA ALA A 303 -8.59 -16.32 21.64
C ALA A 303 -9.53 -15.56 20.69
N SER A 304 -9.33 -14.24 20.52
CA SER A 304 -10.07 -13.46 19.51
C SER A 304 -9.73 -13.91 18.09
N ILE A 305 -8.46 -14.19 17.78
CA ILE A 305 -8.04 -14.73 16.48
C ILE A 305 -8.69 -16.09 16.19
N ALA A 306 -8.75 -17.00 17.18
CA ALA A 306 -9.42 -18.28 16.99
C ALA A 306 -10.93 -18.13 16.75
N ARG A 307 -11.56 -17.13 17.40
CA ARG A 307 -12.99 -16.84 17.28
C ARG A 307 -13.36 -16.07 16.00
N SER A 308 -12.43 -15.29 15.44
CA SER A 308 -12.66 -14.50 14.22
C SER A 308 -12.79 -15.36 12.97
N GLY A 309 -12.23 -16.57 12.97
CA GLY A 309 -12.26 -17.47 11.81
C GLY A 309 -11.29 -17.07 10.70
N PHE A 310 -10.38 -16.14 10.94
CA PHE A 310 -9.35 -15.74 9.98
C PHE A 310 -8.35 -16.87 9.70
N SER A 311 -7.82 -16.91 8.49
CA SER A 311 -6.75 -17.83 8.11
C SER A 311 -5.45 -17.41 8.78
N THR A 312 -4.95 -18.23 9.71
CA THR A 312 -3.77 -17.87 10.51
C THR A 312 -2.48 -18.32 9.84
N TYR A 313 -1.50 -17.40 9.81
CA TYR A 313 -0.16 -17.66 9.31
C TYR A 313 0.87 -17.32 10.37
N SER A 314 1.71 -18.30 10.73
CA SER A 314 2.79 -18.07 11.69
C SER A 314 3.94 -17.29 11.05
N GLY A 315 4.28 -16.15 11.66
CA GLY A 315 5.45 -15.36 11.31
C GLY A 315 6.73 -16.07 11.73
N LEU A 316 7.57 -16.44 10.76
CA LEU A 316 8.89 -17.03 11.04
C LEU A 316 9.85 -15.90 11.46
N THR A 317 10.12 -15.76 12.75
CA THR A 317 11.27 -15.01 13.25
C THR A 317 12.51 -15.91 13.17
N ILE A 318 13.35 -15.69 12.16
CA ILE A 318 14.66 -16.34 12.09
C ILE A 318 15.59 -15.64 13.08
N SER A 319 15.71 -16.17 14.29
CA SER A 319 16.90 -15.90 15.12
C SER A 319 18.07 -16.75 14.64
N ILE A 320 19.22 -16.10 14.44
CA ILE A 320 20.48 -16.61 13.91
C ILE A 320 21.11 -17.75 14.75
N SER A 321 21.55 -18.81 14.04
CA SER A 321 22.65 -19.76 14.31
C SER A 321 22.62 -20.72 15.52
N GLY A 322 22.62 -22.02 15.21
CA GLY A 322 23.05 -23.11 16.10
C GLY A 322 23.39 -24.39 15.31
N ARG A 323 24.62 -24.47 14.83
CA ARG A 323 25.41 -25.63 14.32
C ARG A 323 24.67 -26.92 13.90
N SER A 324 24.86 -27.23 12.63
CA SER A 324 24.85 -28.57 12.03
C SER A 324 25.70 -29.61 12.74
N GLY A 325 25.13 -30.82 12.85
CA GLY A 325 25.77 -32.10 13.20
C GLY A 325 24.77 -32.92 14.03
N GLY A 326 24.21 -34.06 13.62
CA GLY A 326 24.50 -35.03 12.58
C GLY A 326 24.19 -36.40 13.19
N GLY A 327 23.29 -37.19 12.57
CA GLY A 327 23.20 -38.64 12.81
C GLY A 327 21.86 -39.20 13.29
N GLY A 328 21.18 -39.92 12.40
CA GLY A 328 20.66 -41.26 12.73
C GLY A 328 19.18 -41.45 13.05
N GLY A 329 18.42 -41.99 12.08
CA GLY A 329 17.57 -43.18 12.32
C GLY A 329 16.10 -42.99 12.66
N GLY A 330 15.24 -43.13 11.64
CA GLY A 330 14.04 -43.98 11.60
C GLY A 330 12.99 -43.93 12.72
N ARG A 331 11.79 -43.42 12.39
CA ARG A 331 10.49 -44.16 12.39
C ARG A 331 9.33 -43.17 12.23
N GLY A 332 8.33 -43.59 11.46
CA GLY A 332 7.12 -42.82 11.21
C GLY A 332 6.36 -42.46 12.49
N GLY A 333 5.88 -41.22 12.51
CA GLY A 333 4.89 -40.71 13.45
C GLY A 333 4.31 -39.44 12.83
N ARG A 334 2.99 -39.43 12.62
CA ARG A 334 2.25 -38.22 12.25
C ARG A 334 2.54 -37.15 13.31
N SER A 335 3.20 -36.06 12.92
CA SER A 335 3.38 -34.88 13.76
C SER A 335 2.03 -34.18 13.87
N PRO A 336 1.52 -33.89 15.09
CA PRO A 336 0.44 -32.93 15.27
C PRO A 336 0.92 -31.57 14.73
N SER A 337 0.05 -30.84 14.04
CA SER A 337 0.38 -29.49 13.59
C SER A 337 0.74 -28.64 14.80
N ILE A 338 1.86 -27.93 14.73
CA ILE A 338 2.36 -26.94 15.71
C ILE A 338 1.29 -25.88 16.06
N ILE A 339 0.24 -25.76 15.24
CA ILE A 339 -0.98 -24.98 15.50
C ILE A 339 -1.64 -25.38 16.83
N GLU A 340 -1.75 -26.67 17.17
CA GLU A 340 -2.44 -27.11 18.40
C GLU A 340 -1.68 -26.77 19.70
N GLU A 341 -0.37 -26.50 19.61
CA GLU A 341 0.46 -26.20 20.78
C GLU A 341 0.46 -24.71 21.15
N LEU A 342 0.04 -23.83 20.22
CA LEU A 342 -0.09 -22.39 20.47
C LEU A 342 -1.46 -21.98 21.05
N PHE A 343 -2.46 -22.87 20.97
CA PHE A 343 -3.84 -22.60 21.39
C PHE A 343 -4.31 -23.48 22.57
N ARG A 344 -3.40 -24.11 23.33
CA ARG A 344 -3.72 -24.86 24.55
C ARG A 344 -3.35 -24.11 25.82
#